data_AF-A0A2G5SW30-F1
#
_entry.id   AF-A0A2G5SW30-F1
#
_cell.length_a   1.000
_cell.length_b   1.000
_cell.length_c   1.000
_cell.angle_alpha   90.00
_cell.angle_beta   90.00
_cell.angle_gamma   90.00
#
_symmetry.space_group_name_H-M   'P 1'
#
loop_
_entity.id
_entity.type
_entity.pdbx_description
1 polymer ?
#
loop_
_entity_poly.entity_id
_entity_poly.type
_entity_poly.pdbx_seq_one_letter_code
_entity_poly.pdbx_strand_id
1 'polypeptide(L)'
;MVFILHREPTQQEVAATAKAMKQVHKFTESYDDDKTKLHKSPACKNDECVDCSDDTCPNFCKRQECPPECKKDCKNQLSRAKPKSVPFFIGEAGSKGRGLYAKTNISRDDRILYFTGEVISKEECLKRMEKYEGEGVEHSYLFECGKFVCDSTKHGNAGKFANNSCNANMHAVQWKIHNTNRSYRGVVFTAARDIKKGEELTIRYNFDCDPSVKRVCLCGELNCTGTMNKIAQSSKRNIKEEDHKKNGTTSKKRRVESSGASGKKKEKTSTFQSIGAYVHSTKVPKNEKKKYKNYLTNFLIRSQCKLEELGNPREALIRREDLHQKAISSEAVNIPSVRVAY
;
A
#
# COMPACT_ATOMS: atom_id res chain seq x y z
N MET A 1 2.93 24.85 -8.09
CA MET A 1 4.07 24.08 -7.57
C MET A 1 3.97 24.10 -6.05
N VAL A 2 3.46 23.04 -5.41
CA VAL A 2 3.34 22.99 -3.95
C VAL A 2 4.73 22.75 -3.39
N PHE A 3 5.31 23.76 -2.75
CA PHE A 3 6.57 23.61 -2.03
C PHE A 3 6.32 22.66 -0.86
N ILE A 4 6.70 21.39 -1.00
CA ILE A 4 6.87 20.51 0.16
C ILE A 4 8.02 21.13 0.95
N LEU A 5 7.72 21.88 2.01
CA LEU A 5 8.75 22.36 2.93
C LEU A 5 9.45 21.12 3.48
N HIS A 6 10.71 20.94 3.10
CA HIS A 6 11.54 19.82 3.54
C HIS A 6 11.82 20.02 5.03
N ARG A 7 10.90 19.58 5.88
CA ARG A 7 11.07 19.62 7.33
C ARG A 7 12.02 18.51 7.74
N GLU A 8 13.09 18.89 8.43
CA GLU A 8 13.92 17.93 9.14
C GLU A 8 13.13 17.30 10.31
N PRO A 9 13.28 15.99 10.56
CA PRO A 9 12.61 15.37 11.68
C PRO A 9 13.16 15.88 13.01
N THR A 10 12.27 16.09 13.98
CA THR A 10 12.66 16.36 15.36
C THR A 10 13.31 15.14 15.99
N GLN A 11 14.10 15.34 17.05
CA GLN A 11 14.68 14.23 17.81
C GLN A 11 13.60 13.30 18.39
N GLN A 12 12.44 13.85 18.77
CA GLN A 12 11.30 13.08 19.26
C GLN A 12 10.71 12.17 18.18
N GLU A 13 10.52 12.67 16.95
CA GLU A 13 10.04 11.87 15.82
C GLU A 13 11.02 10.74 15.46
N VAL A 14 12.32 11.03 15.49
CA VAL A 14 13.36 10.00 15.28
C VAL A 14 13.30 8.94 16.37
N ALA A 15 13.21 9.33 17.64
CA ALA A 15 13.14 8.41 18.77
C ALA A 15 11.84 7.57 18.75
N ALA A 16 10.70 8.19 18.44
CA ALA A 16 9.41 7.51 18.29
C ALA A 16 9.46 6.47 17.16
N THR A 17 10.07 6.84 16.03
CA THR A 17 10.27 5.92 14.89
C THR A 17 11.16 4.75 15.29
N ALA A 18 12.29 5.01 15.94
CA ALA A 18 13.20 3.96 16.41
C ALA A 18 12.50 3.01 17.40
N LYS A 19 11.67 3.54 18.32
CA LYS A 19 10.86 2.74 19.24
C LYS A 19 9.84 1.88 18.50
N ALA A 20 9.13 2.43 17.53
CA ALA A 20 8.15 1.70 16.73
C ALA A 20 8.81 0.58 15.90
N MET A 21 10.03 0.79 15.39
CA MET A 21 10.76 -0.20 14.59
C MET A 21 11.34 -1.37 15.40
N LYS A 22 11.32 -1.32 16.74
CA LYS A 22 11.71 -2.46 17.59
C LYS A 22 10.67 -3.59 17.61
N GLN A 23 9.45 -3.33 17.14
CA GLN A 23 8.38 -4.33 17.14
C GLN A 23 8.66 -5.42 16.11
N VAL A 24 8.75 -6.66 16.57
CA VAL A 24 8.95 -7.86 15.75
C VAL A 24 7.61 -8.59 15.55
N HIS A 25 7.55 -9.50 14.57
CA HIS A 25 6.36 -10.34 14.41
C HIS A 25 6.09 -11.16 15.66
N LYS A 26 4.80 -11.34 15.94
CA LYS A 26 4.31 -12.30 16.90
C LYS A 26 3.40 -13.28 16.16
N PHE A 27 3.83 -14.52 16.04
CA PHE A 27 3.00 -15.58 15.50
C PHE A 27 2.05 -16.05 16.61
N THR A 28 0.74 -16.02 16.36
CA THR A 28 -0.27 -16.35 17.37
C THR A 28 -0.61 -17.84 17.36
N GLU A 29 -1.40 -18.30 18.32
CA GLU A 29 -1.91 -19.69 18.35
C GLU A 29 -2.75 -20.06 17.11
N SER A 30 -3.38 -19.08 16.47
CA SER A 30 -4.14 -19.30 15.22
C SER A 30 -3.25 -19.52 13.99
N TYR A 31 -1.95 -19.25 14.10
CA TYR A 31 -1.00 -19.54 13.05
C TYR A 31 -0.68 -21.04 13.03
N ASP A 32 -0.91 -21.67 11.89
CA ASP A 32 -0.52 -23.06 11.64
C ASP A 32 1.00 -23.16 11.62
N ASP A 33 1.59 -23.51 12.76
CA ASP A 33 3.02 -23.73 12.93
C ASP A 33 3.42 -25.18 12.60
N ASP A 34 2.80 -25.82 11.61
CA ASP A 34 3.23 -27.13 11.13
C ASP A 34 4.70 -27.09 10.66
N LYS A 35 5.59 -27.48 11.58
CA LYS A 35 7.05 -27.44 11.44
C LYS A 35 7.55 -28.38 10.35
N THR A 36 6.71 -29.31 9.88
CA THR A 36 7.05 -30.18 8.74
C THR A 36 6.88 -29.46 7.39
N LYS A 37 6.10 -28.37 7.35
CA LYS A 37 5.79 -27.59 6.14
C LYS A 37 6.49 -26.24 6.11
N LEU A 38 7.73 -26.18 6.60
CA LEU A 38 8.52 -24.94 6.58
C LEU A 38 9.10 -24.67 5.18
N HIS A 39 9.17 -23.39 4.83
CA HIS A 39 9.87 -22.91 3.66
C HIS A 39 11.36 -22.81 3.96
N LYS A 40 12.18 -23.47 3.14
CA LYS A 40 13.63 -23.42 3.21
C LYS A 40 14.16 -22.87 1.88
N SER A 41 14.88 -21.76 1.97
CA SER A 41 15.65 -21.18 0.88
C SER A 41 17.12 -21.60 1.01
N PRO A 42 17.82 -21.91 -0.11
CA PRO A 42 19.24 -22.19 -0.08
C PRO A 42 20.05 -20.90 0.12
N ALA A 43 21.27 -21.01 0.63
CA ALA A 43 22.21 -19.89 0.67
C ALA A 43 22.53 -19.39 -0.75
N CYS A 44 22.80 -18.09 -0.90
CA CYS A 44 23.20 -17.53 -2.19
C CYS A 44 24.60 -18.05 -2.56
N LYS A 45 24.69 -18.74 -3.71
CA LYS A 45 25.94 -19.25 -4.28
C LYS A 45 26.36 -18.53 -5.57
N ASN A 46 25.72 -17.40 -5.89
CA ASN A 46 26.15 -16.61 -7.04
C ASN A 46 27.39 -15.78 -6.63
N ASP A 47 28.48 -15.97 -7.37
CA ASP A 47 29.76 -15.28 -7.14
C ASP A 47 29.69 -13.81 -7.57
N GLU A 48 28.87 -13.48 -8.59
CA GLU A 48 28.63 -12.09 -9.02
C GLU A 48 27.75 -11.30 -8.03
N CYS A 49 27.05 -12.00 -7.13
CA CYS A 49 26.17 -11.37 -6.15
C CYS A 49 26.98 -10.84 -4.95
N VAL A 50 27.08 -9.52 -4.81
CA VAL A 50 27.86 -8.88 -3.74
C VAL A 50 27.26 -9.12 -2.36
N ASP A 51 26.04 -8.63 -2.11
CA ASP A 51 25.45 -8.59 -0.75
C ASP A 51 23.98 -9.04 -0.69
N CYS A 52 23.43 -9.56 -1.80
CA CYS A 52 22.03 -9.96 -1.94
C CYS A 52 21.01 -8.81 -1.83
N SER A 53 21.35 -7.58 -2.20
CA SER A 53 20.38 -6.47 -2.23
C SER A 53 19.58 -6.32 -3.51
N ASP A 54 19.90 -7.07 -4.57
CA ASP A 54 19.28 -6.93 -5.89
C ASP A 54 19.10 -8.29 -6.60
N ASP A 55 18.65 -8.23 -7.86
CA ASP A 55 18.33 -9.40 -8.69
C ASP A 55 19.54 -10.28 -9.06
N THR A 56 20.79 -9.84 -8.79
CA THR A 56 21.95 -10.73 -8.89
C THR A 56 21.85 -11.91 -7.92
N CYS A 57 21.10 -11.75 -6.82
CA CYS A 57 20.81 -12.83 -5.90
C CYS A 57 19.61 -13.67 -6.39
N PRO A 58 19.78 -14.98 -6.62
CA PRO A 58 18.67 -15.85 -7.03
C PRO A 58 17.50 -15.88 -6.04
N ASN A 59 17.78 -15.62 -4.76
CA ASN A 59 16.76 -15.52 -3.72
C ASN A 59 16.00 -14.19 -3.81
N PHE A 60 16.69 -13.07 -3.99
CA PHE A 60 16.06 -11.76 -4.15
C PHE A 60 15.16 -11.72 -5.39
N CYS A 61 15.67 -12.17 -6.54
CA CYS A 61 14.92 -12.22 -7.79
C CYS A 61 13.61 -13.03 -7.66
N LYS A 62 13.62 -14.07 -6.82
CA LYS A 62 12.45 -14.91 -6.54
C LYS A 62 11.59 -14.40 -5.38
N ARG A 63 11.88 -13.21 -4.84
CA ARG A 63 11.25 -12.62 -3.65
C ARG A 63 11.22 -13.60 -2.48
N GLN A 64 12.35 -14.25 -2.25
CA GLN A 64 12.56 -15.11 -1.09
C GLN A 64 13.75 -14.61 -0.28
N GLU A 65 13.60 -14.67 1.03
CA GLU A 65 14.64 -14.32 1.98
C GLU A 65 15.76 -15.36 1.96
N CYS A 66 17.01 -14.93 2.13
CA CYS A 66 18.14 -15.83 2.33
C CYS A 66 18.11 -16.48 3.72
N PRO A 67 18.65 -17.70 3.85
CA PRO A 67 18.84 -18.35 5.14
C PRO A 67 19.84 -17.56 6.01
N PRO A 68 19.83 -17.78 7.34
CA PRO A 68 20.81 -17.17 8.24
C PRO A 68 22.25 -17.57 7.90
N GLU A 69 22.48 -18.78 7.39
CA GLU A 69 23.80 -19.31 6.97
C GLU A 69 24.25 -18.78 5.59
N CYS A 70 23.64 -17.70 5.10
CA CYS A 70 24.12 -17.01 3.89
C CYS A 70 25.43 -16.25 4.18
N LYS A 71 25.88 -15.44 3.21
CA LYS A 71 27.07 -14.59 3.32
C LYS A 71 27.02 -13.68 4.57
N LYS A 72 28.17 -13.38 5.18
CA LYS A 72 28.32 -12.63 6.46
C LYS A 72 27.55 -11.31 6.52
N ASP A 73 27.47 -10.58 5.40
CA ASP A 73 26.79 -9.28 5.29
C ASP A 73 25.58 -9.33 4.35
N CYS A 74 24.91 -10.49 4.28
CA CYS A 74 23.73 -10.68 3.44
C CYS A 74 22.60 -9.70 3.81
N LYS A 75 22.29 -8.77 2.92
CA LYS A 75 21.19 -7.82 3.05
C LYS A 75 19.81 -8.43 2.79
N ASN A 76 19.73 -9.67 2.32
CA ASN A 76 18.47 -10.38 2.05
C ASN A 76 17.96 -11.22 3.23
N GLN A 77 18.11 -10.75 4.47
CA GLN A 77 17.64 -11.40 5.69
C GLN A 77 16.60 -10.53 6.41
N LEU A 78 15.56 -10.14 5.65
CA LEU A 78 14.59 -9.09 5.98
C LEU A 78 13.92 -9.22 7.36
N SER A 79 13.44 -10.40 7.71
CA SER A 79 12.74 -10.68 8.98
C SER A 79 13.69 -10.72 10.18
N ARG A 80 14.99 -10.82 9.94
CA ARG A 80 16.06 -10.86 10.95
C ARG A 80 16.85 -9.55 11.03
N ALA A 81 16.68 -8.67 10.05
CA ALA A 81 17.38 -7.40 9.99
C ALA A 81 17.05 -6.52 11.20
N LYS A 82 18.09 -5.99 11.84
CA LYS A 82 18.00 -5.01 12.93
C LYS A 82 18.68 -3.71 12.48
N PRO A 83 18.01 -2.89 11.65
CA PRO A 83 18.64 -1.70 11.10
C PRO A 83 19.00 -0.73 12.23
N LYS A 84 20.26 -0.27 12.27
CA LYS A 84 20.72 0.77 13.22
C LYS A 84 19.98 2.09 13.01
N SER A 85 19.55 2.35 11.77
CA SER A 85 18.77 3.52 11.37
C SER A 85 17.86 3.16 10.21
N VAL A 86 16.71 3.82 10.11
CA VAL A 86 15.77 3.69 9.00
C VAL A 86 15.76 4.96 8.14
N PRO A 87 15.46 4.88 6.83
CA PRO A 87 15.50 6.03 5.93
C PRO A 87 14.24 6.91 6.02
N PHE A 88 13.45 6.78 7.08
CA PHE A 88 12.18 7.48 7.27
C PHE A 88 11.93 7.84 8.73
N PHE A 89 10.93 8.67 8.97
CA PHE A 89 10.42 9.00 10.29
C PHE A 89 8.89 9.10 10.30
N ILE A 90 8.29 8.97 11.48
CA ILE A 90 6.86 9.20 11.72
C ILE A 90 6.67 10.68 12.02
N GLY A 91 5.75 11.34 11.32
CA GLY A 91 5.40 12.74 11.52
C GLY A 91 3.89 13.00 11.39
N GLU A 92 3.48 14.24 11.64
CA GLU A 92 2.09 14.68 11.47
C GLU A 92 1.71 14.80 9.99
N ALA A 93 0.55 14.27 9.63
CA ALA A 93 -0.01 14.23 8.28
C ALA A 93 -1.38 14.94 8.19
N GLY A 94 -1.59 15.93 9.06
CA GLY A 94 -2.82 16.74 9.11
C GLY A 94 -4.06 15.89 9.37
N SER A 95 -5.09 16.02 8.53
CA SER A 95 -6.35 15.28 8.65
C SER A 95 -6.22 13.76 8.44
N LYS A 96 -5.05 13.27 8.00
CA LYS A 96 -4.75 11.83 7.92
C LYS A 96 -4.20 11.27 9.23
N GLY A 97 -4.01 12.09 10.26
CA GLY A 97 -3.35 11.70 11.50
C GLY A 97 -1.83 11.68 11.32
N ARG A 98 -1.20 10.52 11.53
CA ARG A 98 0.26 10.37 11.36
C ARG A 98 0.62 9.79 10.00
N GLY A 99 1.80 10.13 9.50
CA GLY A 99 2.36 9.66 8.23
C GLY A 99 3.81 9.18 8.38
N LEU A 100 4.29 8.47 7.37
CA LEU A 100 5.70 8.17 7.19
C LEU A 100 6.31 9.18 6.22
N TYR A 101 7.49 9.71 6.53
CA TYR A 101 8.20 10.68 5.70
C TYR A 101 9.64 10.25 5.47
N ALA A 102 10.13 10.45 4.25
CA ALA A 102 11.50 10.12 3.88
C ALA A 102 12.50 11.01 4.64
N LYS A 103 13.42 10.41 5.39
CA LYS A 103 14.53 11.08 6.08
C LYS A 103 15.72 11.30 5.16
N THR A 104 15.87 10.44 4.16
CA THR A 104 16.91 10.50 3.13
C THR A 104 16.28 10.31 1.76
N ASN A 105 17.05 10.52 0.68
CA ASN A 105 16.63 10.01 -0.62
C ASN A 105 16.59 8.48 -0.56
N ILE A 106 15.59 7.89 -1.22
CA ILE A 106 15.39 6.43 -1.31
C ILE A 106 15.30 6.12 -2.80
N SER A 107 16.13 5.18 -3.26
CA SER A 107 16.17 4.82 -4.68
C SER A 107 15.00 3.89 -5.00
N ARG A 108 14.61 3.87 -6.28
CA ARG A 108 13.67 2.86 -6.78
C ARG A 108 14.13 1.45 -6.37
N ASP A 109 13.15 0.59 -6.07
CA ASP A 109 13.34 -0.82 -5.70
C ASP A 109 14.03 -1.06 -4.34
N ASP A 110 14.44 0.01 -3.63
CA ASP A 110 14.90 -0.10 -2.25
C ASP A 110 13.80 -0.70 -1.35
N ARG A 111 14.18 -1.69 -0.54
CA ARG A 111 13.32 -2.27 0.50
C ARG A 111 13.38 -1.38 1.73
N ILE A 112 12.29 -0.66 1.99
CA ILE A 112 12.20 0.40 3.01
C ILE A 112 11.93 -0.20 4.40
N LEU A 113 10.95 -1.09 4.51
CA LEU A 113 10.63 -1.75 5.78
C LEU A 113 9.99 -3.13 5.59
N TYR A 114 10.31 -4.05 6.48
CA TYR A 114 9.60 -5.32 6.64
C TYR A 114 8.44 -5.09 7.61
N PHE A 115 7.20 -5.23 7.14
CA PHE A 115 5.99 -4.88 7.91
C PHE A 115 5.71 -5.93 8.97
N THR A 116 5.71 -5.53 10.24
CA THR A 116 5.56 -6.45 11.38
C THR A 116 4.28 -6.19 12.15
N GLY A 117 3.69 -7.28 12.64
CA GLY A 117 2.54 -7.29 13.54
C GLY A 117 2.21 -8.72 14.00
N GLU A 118 1.01 -8.92 14.54
CA GLU A 118 0.52 -10.25 14.91
C GLU A 118 0.12 -11.04 13.67
N VAL A 119 0.70 -12.23 13.48
CA VAL A 119 0.33 -13.13 12.38
C VAL A 119 -0.77 -14.06 12.87
N ILE A 120 -1.94 -13.93 12.24
CA ILE A 120 -3.19 -14.59 12.62
C ILE A 120 -3.80 -15.35 11.44
N SER A 121 -4.64 -16.32 11.74
CA SER A 121 -5.50 -16.95 10.73
C SER A 121 -6.54 -15.96 10.21
N LYS A 122 -7.18 -16.31 9.10
CA LYS A 122 -8.23 -15.48 8.50
C LYS A 122 -9.52 -15.50 9.34
N GLU A 123 -9.80 -16.61 9.98
CA GLU A 123 -10.91 -16.79 10.91
C GLU A 123 -10.72 -15.93 12.17
N GLU A 124 -9.51 -15.89 12.72
CA GLU A 124 -9.15 -15.01 13.84
C GLU A 124 -9.22 -13.53 13.42
N CYS A 125 -8.80 -13.20 12.20
CA CYS A 125 -8.96 -11.85 11.66
C CYS A 125 -10.44 -11.41 11.64
N LEU A 126 -11.37 -12.30 11.27
CA LEU A 126 -12.80 -12.00 11.29
C LEU A 126 -13.31 -11.71 12.70
N LYS A 127 -12.90 -12.51 13.70
CA LYS A 127 -13.25 -12.27 15.11
C LYS A 127 -12.71 -10.94 15.62
N ARG A 128 -11.45 -10.61 15.31
CA ARG A 128 -10.82 -9.34 15.71
C ARG A 128 -11.50 -8.13 15.08
N MET A 129 -11.92 -8.24 13.83
CA MET A 129 -12.67 -7.19 13.16
C MET A 129 -14.00 -6.91 13.87
N GLU A 130 -14.78 -7.94 14.20
CA GLU A 130 -16.02 -7.80 14.99
C GLU A 130 -15.74 -7.16 16.37
N LYS A 131 -14.65 -7.57 17.04
CA LYS A 131 -14.22 -6.98 18.31
C LYS A 131 -13.81 -5.51 18.18
N TYR A 132 -13.01 -5.15 17.17
CA TYR A 132 -12.61 -3.77 16.89
C TYR A 132 -13.80 -2.88 16.57
N GLU A 133 -14.81 -3.44 15.91
CA GLU A 133 -16.08 -2.76 15.70
C GLU A 133 -16.81 -2.51 17.03
N GLY A 134 -16.90 -3.50 17.92
CA GLY A 134 -17.49 -3.33 19.25
C GLY A 134 -16.73 -2.35 20.15
N GLU A 135 -15.40 -2.30 20.05
CA GLU A 135 -14.53 -1.39 20.80
C GLU A 135 -14.46 0.03 20.22
N GLY A 136 -15.01 0.27 19.02
CA GLY A 136 -14.92 1.57 18.36
C GLY A 136 -13.51 1.93 17.86
N VAL A 137 -12.68 0.93 17.53
CA VAL A 137 -11.32 1.16 16.99
C VAL A 137 -11.40 1.88 15.63
N GLU A 138 -10.77 3.05 15.55
CA GLU A 138 -10.86 3.95 14.40
C GLU A 138 -9.99 3.56 13.21
N HIS A 139 -8.87 2.89 13.48
CA HIS A 139 -7.89 2.48 12.47
C HIS A 139 -7.46 1.03 12.73
N SER A 140 -7.67 0.17 11.73
CA SER A 140 -7.14 -1.19 11.70
C SER A 140 -6.09 -1.34 10.60
N TYR A 141 -5.02 -2.08 10.89
CA TYR A 141 -3.84 -2.17 10.02
C TYR A 141 -3.56 -3.62 9.66
N LEU A 142 -4.32 -4.12 8.69
CA LEU A 142 -4.37 -5.54 8.36
C LEU A 142 -3.84 -5.80 6.95
N PHE A 143 -2.84 -6.66 6.83
CA PHE A 143 -2.22 -7.06 5.56
C PHE A 143 -2.35 -8.55 5.29
N GLU A 144 -2.70 -8.94 4.07
CA GLU A 144 -2.68 -10.35 3.69
C GLU A 144 -1.23 -10.86 3.54
N CYS A 145 -0.93 -11.97 4.21
CA CYS A 145 0.37 -12.61 4.30
C CYS A 145 0.31 -14.06 3.81
N GLY A 146 -0.18 -14.24 2.58
CA GLY A 146 -0.43 -15.56 1.98
C GLY A 146 -1.73 -16.18 2.49
N LYS A 147 -1.65 -17.28 3.25
CA LYS A 147 -2.85 -17.85 3.92
C LYS A 147 -3.21 -17.15 5.23
N PHE A 148 -2.37 -16.25 5.73
CA PHE A 148 -2.54 -15.58 7.01
C PHE A 148 -2.81 -14.09 6.81
N VAL A 149 -3.09 -13.40 7.91
CA VAL A 149 -3.15 -11.95 7.98
C VAL A 149 -2.13 -11.46 8.98
N CYS A 150 -1.41 -10.38 8.66
CA CYS A 150 -0.62 -9.63 9.63
C CYS A 150 -1.44 -8.45 10.13
N ASP A 151 -1.73 -8.45 11.42
CA ASP A 151 -2.49 -7.43 12.13
C ASP A 151 -1.55 -6.54 12.96
N SER A 152 -1.40 -5.29 12.54
CA SER A 152 -0.58 -4.27 13.22
C SER A 152 -1.41 -3.27 14.05
N THR A 153 -2.70 -3.56 14.25
CA THR A 153 -3.65 -2.67 14.92
C THR A 153 -3.21 -2.34 16.34
N LYS A 154 -2.92 -3.38 17.13
CA LYS A 154 -2.46 -3.24 18.53
C LYS A 154 -0.97 -3.53 18.71
N HIS A 155 -0.38 -4.39 17.86
CA HIS A 155 1.03 -4.78 17.92
C HIS A 155 1.65 -4.75 16.53
N GLY A 156 2.62 -3.87 16.28
CA GLY A 156 3.28 -3.77 14.98
C GLY A 156 4.17 -2.53 14.86
N ASN A 157 4.98 -2.48 13.79
CA ASN A 157 5.97 -1.43 13.60
C ASN A 157 5.43 -0.13 12.96
N ALA A 158 6.34 0.77 12.59
CA ALA A 158 6.02 2.07 12.01
C ALA A 158 5.26 1.98 10.67
N GLY A 159 5.30 0.84 9.98
CA GLY A 159 4.64 0.64 8.69
C GLY A 159 3.13 0.93 8.72
N LYS A 160 2.50 0.83 9.90
CA LYS A 160 1.07 1.17 10.07
C LYS A 160 0.72 2.64 9.80
N PHE A 161 1.71 3.53 9.77
CA PHE A 161 1.52 4.95 9.45
C PHE A 161 1.71 5.28 7.96
N ALA A 162 1.92 4.28 7.10
CA ALA A 162 1.98 4.51 5.65
C ALA A 162 0.58 4.80 5.11
N ASN A 163 0.30 6.07 4.79
CA ASN A 163 -1.03 6.51 4.33
C ASN A 163 -1.36 6.07 2.90
N ASN A 164 -2.64 6.22 2.54
CA ASN A 164 -3.10 6.03 1.17
C ASN A 164 -2.74 7.21 0.26
N SER A 165 -2.25 6.91 -0.94
CA SER A 165 -2.25 7.86 -2.07
C SER A 165 -2.75 7.22 -3.37
N CYS A 166 -3.51 7.99 -4.16
CA CYS A 166 -3.84 7.61 -5.54
C CYS A 166 -2.58 7.56 -6.42
N ASN A 167 -1.53 8.32 -6.07
CA ASN A 167 -0.20 8.30 -6.69
C ASN A 167 0.86 7.76 -5.73
N ALA A 168 0.60 6.58 -5.15
CA ALA A 168 1.49 5.95 -4.18
C ALA A 168 2.93 5.78 -4.70
N ASN A 169 3.91 6.06 -3.84
CA ASN A 169 5.33 5.95 -4.15
C ASN A 169 5.98 4.68 -3.58
N MET A 170 5.26 3.87 -2.81
CA MET A 170 5.68 2.54 -2.36
C MET A 170 4.75 1.43 -2.84
N HIS A 171 5.29 0.23 -2.90
CA HIS A 171 4.57 -1.03 -3.09
C HIS A 171 4.72 -1.91 -1.85
N ALA A 172 3.63 -2.53 -1.42
CA ALA A 172 3.68 -3.63 -0.46
C ALA A 172 3.87 -4.95 -1.24
N VAL A 173 5.00 -5.60 -1.07
CA VAL A 173 5.40 -6.80 -1.82
C VAL A 173 5.47 -8.00 -0.86
N GLN A 174 4.91 -9.12 -1.29
CA GLN A 174 4.96 -10.38 -0.54
C GLN A 174 6.25 -11.15 -0.80
N TRP A 175 6.89 -11.60 0.28
CA TRP A 175 8.14 -12.36 0.27
C TRP A 175 7.98 -13.71 0.96
N LYS A 176 8.65 -14.75 0.44
CA LYS A 176 8.81 -16.01 1.16
C LYS A 176 9.88 -15.84 2.24
N ILE A 177 9.55 -16.15 3.49
CA ILE A 177 10.44 -15.95 4.63
C ILE A 177 11.05 -17.29 5.04
N HIS A 178 12.36 -17.32 5.24
CA HIS A 178 13.06 -18.54 5.57
C HIS A 178 12.56 -19.08 6.92
N ASN A 179 12.42 -20.41 7.03
CA ASN A 179 11.97 -21.09 8.25
C ASN A 179 10.59 -20.64 8.77
N THR A 180 9.67 -20.30 7.86
CA THR A 180 8.26 -20.03 8.17
C THR A 180 7.35 -20.99 7.42
N ASN A 181 6.07 -21.07 7.75
CA ASN A 181 5.10 -21.91 7.05
C ASN A 181 5.14 -21.60 5.54
N ARG A 182 5.17 -22.62 4.68
CA ARG A 182 5.20 -22.46 3.20
C ARG A 182 4.07 -21.63 2.63
N SER A 183 2.97 -21.48 3.36
CA SER A 183 1.82 -20.66 3.00
C SER A 183 1.89 -19.22 3.51
N TYR A 184 2.86 -18.90 4.40
CA TYR A 184 3.10 -17.56 4.88
C TYR A 184 3.89 -16.73 3.87
N ARG A 185 3.53 -15.45 3.76
CA ARG A 185 4.26 -14.45 2.97
C ARG A 185 4.43 -13.19 3.80
N GLY A 186 5.67 -12.84 4.14
CA GLY A 186 5.97 -11.58 4.82
C GLY A 186 5.73 -10.40 3.87
N VAL A 187 5.38 -9.24 4.41
CA VAL A 187 5.10 -8.02 3.61
C VAL A 187 6.25 -7.05 3.74
N VAL A 188 6.76 -6.56 2.61
CA VAL A 188 7.88 -5.63 2.52
C VAL A 188 7.42 -4.40 1.77
N PHE A 189 7.63 -3.21 2.32
CA PHE A 189 7.42 -1.97 1.58
C PHE A 189 8.67 -1.66 0.76
N THR A 190 8.48 -1.48 -0.54
CA THR A 190 9.52 -1.25 -1.53
C THR A 190 9.21 0.04 -2.30
N ALA A 191 10.23 0.84 -2.59
CA ALA A 191 10.07 2.06 -3.37
C ALA A 191 9.65 1.75 -4.82
N ALA A 192 8.57 2.37 -5.30
CA ALA A 192 8.06 2.19 -6.67
C ALA A 192 8.78 3.07 -7.71
N ARG A 193 9.42 4.13 -7.22
CA ARG A 193 10.21 5.13 -7.94
C ARG A 193 11.26 5.69 -6.98
N ASP A 194 12.15 6.54 -7.47
CA ASP A 194 12.99 7.35 -6.59
C ASP A 194 12.12 8.29 -5.75
N ILE A 195 12.42 8.37 -4.46
CA ILE A 195 11.71 9.17 -3.47
C ILE A 195 12.71 10.14 -2.84
N LYS A 196 12.40 11.43 -2.92
CA LYS A 196 13.22 12.49 -2.33
C LYS A 196 12.99 12.59 -0.84
N LYS A 197 14.03 13.04 -0.13
CA LYS A 197 13.93 13.44 1.28
C LYS A 197 12.74 14.39 1.49
N GLY A 198 11.98 14.18 2.56
CA GLY A 198 10.80 14.97 2.93
C GLY A 198 9.50 14.54 2.28
N GLU A 199 9.52 13.69 1.24
CA GLU A 199 8.28 13.15 0.67
C GLU A 199 7.56 12.22 1.66
N GLU A 200 6.23 12.26 1.66
CA GLU A 200 5.42 11.29 2.40
C GLU A 200 5.47 9.92 1.70
N LEU A 201 5.77 8.89 2.47
CA LEU A 201 5.80 7.50 2.03
C LEU A 201 4.38 6.92 2.08
N THR A 202 3.82 6.64 0.91
CA THR A 202 2.42 6.22 0.76
C THR A 202 2.30 4.93 -0.04
N ILE A 203 1.25 4.16 0.27
CA ILE A 203 0.87 2.94 -0.44
C ILE A 203 -0.55 3.10 -0.98
N ARG A 204 -0.97 2.25 -1.91
CA ARG A 204 -2.37 2.25 -2.38
C ARG A 204 -3.19 1.25 -1.56
N TYR A 205 -4.19 1.73 -0.82
CA TYR A 205 -5.01 0.88 0.06
C TYR A 205 -5.98 -0.02 -0.70
N ASN A 206 -6.55 0.38 -1.84
CA ASN A 206 -7.43 -0.48 -2.66
C ASN A 206 -8.52 -1.23 -1.87
N PHE A 207 -9.25 -0.56 -0.96
CA PHE A 207 -10.28 -1.23 -0.15
C PHE A 207 -11.36 -1.89 -1.02
N ASP A 208 -11.61 -3.18 -0.83
CA ASP A 208 -12.65 -3.92 -1.55
C ASP A 208 -13.89 -4.06 -0.67
N CYS A 209 -14.60 -2.95 -0.55
CA CYS A 209 -15.84 -2.84 0.21
C CYS A 209 -17.05 -2.79 -0.72
N ASP A 210 -18.23 -2.62 -0.12
CA ASP A 210 -19.41 -2.23 -0.89
C ASP A 210 -19.14 -0.93 -1.66
N PRO A 211 -19.39 -0.87 -2.98
CA PRO A 211 -19.21 0.34 -3.79
C PRO A 211 -20.03 1.56 -3.33
N SER A 212 -21.16 1.33 -2.64
CA SER A 212 -21.99 2.39 -2.06
C SER A 212 -21.30 3.12 -0.91
N VAL A 213 -20.30 2.49 -0.28
CA VAL A 213 -19.61 3.03 0.89
C VAL A 213 -18.27 3.57 0.46
N LYS A 214 -18.17 4.89 0.30
CA LYS A 214 -16.95 5.56 -0.16
C LYS A 214 -16.31 6.29 1.01
N ARG A 215 -15.11 5.86 1.41
CA ARG A 215 -14.27 6.68 2.28
C ARG A 215 -13.49 7.66 1.43
N VAL A 216 -13.59 8.94 1.79
CA VAL A 216 -12.95 10.05 1.09
C VAL A 216 -11.44 9.85 1.07
N CYS A 217 -10.83 10.01 -0.10
CA CYS A 217 -9.38 10.02 -0.24
C CYS A 217 -8.83 11.42 0.02
N LEU A 218 -7.94 11.54 1.01
CA LEU A 218 -7.31 12.81 1.42
C LEU A 218 -5.87 12.95 0.89
N CYS A 219 -5.55 12.30 -0.24
CA CYS A 219 -4.17 12.28 -0.74
C CYS A 219 -3.72 13.59 -1.42
N GLY A 220 -4.65 14.42 -1.88
CA GLY A 220 -4.35 15.70 -2.53
C GLY A 220 -3.76 15.61 -3.95
N GLU A 221 -3.63 14.41 -4.51
CA GLU A 221 -3.08 14.21 -5.87
C GLU A 221 -4.03 14.70 -6.97
N LEU A 222 -3.49 15.23 -8.06
CA LEU A 222 -4.29 15.69 -9.21
C LEU A 222 -5.09 14.56 -9.86
N ASN A 223 -4.56 13.33 -9.84
CA ASN A 223 -5.22 12.14 -10.36
C ASN A 223 -6.02 11.39 -9.27
N CYS A 224 -6.38 12.07 -8.17
CA CYS A 224 -7.14 11.46 -7.08
C CYS A 224 -8.51 10.99 -7.56
N THR A 225 -8.88 9.78 -7.16
CA THR A 225 -10.16 9.13 -7.53
C THR A 225 -11.28 9.48 -6.55
N GLY A 226 -11.04 10.38 -5.60
CA GLY A 226 -11.97 10.81 -4.55
C GLY A 226 -12.21 9.78 -3.45
N THR A 227 -11.87 8.50 -3.66
CA THR A 227 -12.07 7.41 -2.70
C THR A 227 -10.86 6.48 -2.59
N MET A 228 -10.67 5.88 -1.42
CA MET A 228 -9.64 4.86 -1.15
C MET A 228 -10.03 3.44 -1.62
N ASN A 229 -11.23 3.29 -2.17
CA ASN A 229 -11.76 2.01 -2.61
C ASN A 229 -11.09 1.50 -3.88
N LYS A 230 -11.15 0.19 -4.09
CA LYS A 230 -10.74 -0.45 -5.33
C LYS A 230 -11.66 0.01 -6.47
N ILE A 231 -11.08 0.61 -7.49
CA ILE A 231 -11.82 0.96 -8.70
C ILE A 231 -12.11 -0.35 -9.44
N ALA A 232 -13.39 -0.68 -9.60
CA ALA A 232 -13.78 -1.78 -10.47
C ALA A 232 -13.24 -1.50 -11.87
N GLN A 233 -12.50 -2.45 -12.44
CA GLN A 233 -12.15 -2.41 -13.86
C GLN A 233 -13.42 -2.62 -14.67
N SER A 234 -14.27 -1.59 -14.75
CA SER A 234 -15.27 -1.52 -15.78
C SER A 234 -14.51 -1.46 -17.10
N SER A 235 -14.86 -2.41 -17.98
CA SER A 235 -14.41 -2.57 -19.35
C SER A 235 -14.10 -1.22 -19.98
N LYS A 236 -12.95 -1.10 -20.65
CA LYS A 236 -12.70 -0.02 -21.60
C LYS A 236 -13.97 0.18 -22.44
N ARG A 237 -14.80 1.16 -22.10
CA ARG A 237 -15.87 1.60 -22.98
C ARG A 237 -15.13 2.33 -24.08
N ASN A 238 -15.09 1.67 -25.24
CA ASN A 238 -14.63 2.24 -26.49
C ASN A 238 -15.24 3.63 -26.63
N ILE A 239 -14.41 4.66 -26.52
CA ILE A 239 -14.71 5.91 -27.22
C ILE A 239 -14.44 5.55 -28.67
N LYS A 240 -15.51 5.21 -29.38
CA LYS A 240 -15.51 5.19 -30.84
C LYS A 240 -15.34 6.64 -31.27
N GLU A 241 -14.19 6.98 -31.83
CA GLU A 241 -14.10 8.06 -32.78
C GLU A 241 -14.74 7.56 -34.09
N GLU A 242 -15.97 7.99 -34.33
CA GLU A 242 -16.49 8.23 -35.67
C GLU A 242 -16.21 9.73 -35.92
N ASP A 243 -15.71 10.22 -37.06
CA ASP A 243 -15.90 9.78 -38.42
C ASP A 243 -14.89 10.52 -39.31
N HIS A 244 -14.30 9.86 -40.31
CA HIS A 244 -14.15 10.43 -41.65
C HIS A 244 -13.68 9.35 -42.64
N LYS A 245 -14.66 8.87 -43.40
CA LYS A 245 -14.55 8.12 -44.67
C LYS A 245 -13.50 8.71 -45.62
N LYS A 246 -12.70 7.83 -46.25
CA LYS A 246 -12.92 7.39 -47.65
C LYS A 246 -11.87 6.35 -48.10
N ASN A 247 -12.41 5.29 -48.72
CA ASN A 247 -11.89 4.43 -49.81
C ASN A 247 -10.51 3.76 -49.61
N GLY A 248 -10.30 2.47 -49.83
CA GLY A 248 -11.04 1.42 -50.53
C GLY A 248 -10.03 0.32 -50.89
N THR A 249 -10.55 -0.85 -51.26
CA THR A 249 -9.87 -2.03 -51.83
C THR A 249 -9.17 -3.04 -50.90
N THR A 250 -9.84 -4.20 -50.89
CA THR A 250 -9.45 -5.57 -50.56
C THR A 250 -8.05 -6.01 -51.00
N SER A 251 -7.32 -6.72 -50.14
CA SER A 251 -6.47 -7.85 -50.55
C SER A 251 -5.97 -8.77 -49.41
N LYS A 252 -6.27 -10.05 -49.61
CA LYS A 252 -5.61 -11.31 -49.21
C LYS A 252 -4.52 -11.31 -48.11
N LYS A 253 -4.89 -12.01 -47.03
CA LYS A 253 -4.12 -13.02 -46.27
C LYS A 253 -2.79 -13.45 -46.93
N ARG A 254 -1.66 -13.07 -46.36
CA ARG A 254 -0.38 -13.80 -46.47
C ARG A 254 0.22 -14.00 -45.09
N ARG A 255 0.45 -15.28 -44.78
CA ARG A 255 1.17 -15.82 -43.63
C ARG A 255 2.65 -15.73 -43.99
N VAL A 256 3.42 -14.96 -43.23
CA VAL A 256 4.88 -14.99 -43.29
C VAL A 256 5.35 -15.38 -41.90
N GLU A 257 5.86 -16.60 -41.80
CA GLU A 257 6.67 -17.06 -40.69
C GLU A 257 8.07 -16.49 -40.88
N SER A 258 8.55 -15.74 -39.88
CA SER A 258 9.97 -15.45 -39.72
C SER A 258 10.32 -15.42 -38.24
N SER A 259 11.07 -16.46 -37.88
CA SER A 259 11.98 -16.66 -36.77
C SER A 259 12.52 -15.42 -36.03
N GLY A 260 12.50 -15.53 -34.69
CA GLY A 260 13.67 -15.26 -33.85
C GLY A 260 14.00 -13.80 -33.52
N ALA A 261 13.34 -13.24 -32.50
CA ALA A 261 13.97 -12.24 -31.62
C ALA A 261 13.27 -12.24 -30.25
N SER A 262 14.09 -12.45 -29.21
CA SER A 262 13.75 -12.61 -27.80
C SER A 262 12.69 -11.63 -27.29
N GLY A 263 11.51 -12.16 -27.01
CA GLY A 263 10.47 -11.45 -26.28
C GLY A 263 10.91 -11.17 -24.85
N LYS A 264 11.24 -9.91 -24.54
CA LYS A 264 11.17 -9.39 -23.18
C LYS A 264 9.74 -9.60 -22.70
N LYS A 265 9.50 -10.65 -21.89
CA LYS A 265 8.26 -10.80 -21.14
C LYS A 265 8.08 -9.51 -20.33
N LYS A 266 7.09 -8.69 -20.68
CA LYS A 266 6.53 -7.69 -19.76
C LYS A 266 6.01 -8.47 -18.56
N GLU A 267 6.84 -8.56 -17.54
CA GLU A 267 6.52 -9.21 -16.30
C GLU A 267 5.36 -8.44 -15.67
N LYS A 268 4.23 -9.13 -15.45
CA LYS A 268 3.06 -8.55 -14.82
C LYS A 268 3.47 -8.14 -13.41
N THR A 269 3.67 -6.84 -13.18
CA THR A 269 3.76 -6.26 -11.84
C THR A 269 2.58 -6.78 -11.04
N SER A 270 2.83 -7.66 -10.07
CA SER A 270 1.78 -8.25 -9.26
C SER A 270 1.20 -7.13 -8.40
N THR A 271 0.13 -6.48 -8.87
CA THR A 271 -0.65 -5.51 -8.11
C THR A 271 -1.08 -6.16 -6.81
N PHE A 272 -0.42 -5.79 -5.72
CA PHE A 272 -0.77 -6.26 -4.40
C PHE A 272 -2.11 -5.68 -4.00
N GLN A 273 -2.95 -6.57 -3.49
CA GLN A 273 -4.27 -6.30 -2.99
C GLN A 273 -4.12 -6.13 -1.48
N SER A 274 -4.67 -5.05 -0.91
CA SER A 274 -5.09 -5.09 0.49
C SER A 274 -6.04 -6.28 0.71
N ILE A 275 -6.54 -6.51 1.92
CA ILE A 275 -7.45 -7.63 2.21
C ILE A 275 -8.65 -7.74 1.24
N GLY A 276 -8.91 -6.72 0.41
CA GLY A 276 -9.68 -6.87 -0.81
C GLY A 276 -9.22 -7.89 -1.86
N ALA A 277 -8.14 -8.64 -1.66
CA ALA A 277 -7.85 -9.88 -2.39
C ALA A 277 -8.65 -11.07 -1.87
N TYR A 278 -8.78 -11.15 -0.55
CA TYR A 278 -9.29 -12.31 0.17
C TYR A 278 -10.73 -12.63 -0.23
N VAL A 279 -11.55 -11.61 -0.45
CA VAL A 279 -12.96 -11.73 -0.85
C VAL A 279 -13.13 -12.29 -2.27
N HIS A 280 -12.15 -12.10 -3.15
CA HIS A 280 -12.19 -12.63 -4.52
C HIS A 280 -11.56 -14.02 -4.65
N SER A 281 -10.95 -14.56 -3.59
CA SER A 281 -10.47 -15.94 -3.57
C SER A 281 -11.64 -16.92 -3.64
N THR A 282 -11.58 -17.88 -4.56
CA THR A 282 -12.61 -18.93 -4.72
C THR A 282 -12.68 -19.92 -3.55
N LYS A 283 -11.73 -19.85 -2.61
CA LYS A 283 -11.58 -20.77 -1.47
C LYS A 283 -12.23 -20.29 -0.17
N VAL A 284 -12.87 -19.11 -0.16
CA VAL A 284 -13.48 -18.54 1.05
C VAL A 284 -14.99 -18.78 1.01
N PRO A 285 -15.59 -19.36 2.07
CA PRO A 285 -17.03 -19.50 2.19
C PRO A 285 -17.78 -18.18 1.95
N LYS A 286 -18.93 -18.23 1.24
CA LYS A 286 -19.70 -17.02 0.86
C LYS A 286 -20.15 -16.19 2.07
N ASN A 287 -20.44 -16.83 3.19
CA ASN A 287 -20.81 -16.19 4.46
C ASN A 287 -19.65 -15.38 5.05
N GLU A 288 -18.42 -15.89 5.04
CA GLU A 288 -17.23 -15.17 5.51
C GLU A 288 -16.89 -13.96 4.64
N LYS A 289 -17.05 -14.10 3.31
CA LYS A 289 -16.94 -12.98 2.37
C LYS A 289 -17.93 -11.85 2.70
N LYS A 290 -19.16 -12.21 3.04
CA LYS A 290 -20.20 -11.24 3.43
C LYS A 290 -19.84 -10.54 4.73
N LYS A 291 -19.38 -11.28 5.75
CA LYS A 291 -18.90 -10.71 7.02
C LYS A 291 -17.78 -9.69 6.81
N TYR A 292 -16.78 -10.05 6.00
CA TYR A 292 -15.67 -9.14 5.70
C TYR A 292 -16.14 -7.85 5.02
N LYS A 293 -16.97 -7.96 3.97
CA LYS A 293 -17.52 -6.79 3.28
C LYS A 293 -18.33 -5.91 4.22
N ASN A 294 -19.15 -6.51 5.07
CA ASN A 294 -19.95 -5.79 6.06
C ASN A 294 -19.07 -5.04 7.07
N TYR A 295 -18.06 -5.68 7.63
CA TYR A 295 -17.11 -5.02 8.55
C TYR A 295 -16.44 -3.83 7.87
N LEU A 296 -15.89 -4.02 6.66
CA LEU A 296 -15.20 -2.95 5.96
C LEU A 296 -16.17 -1.80 5.65
N THR A 297 -17.40 -2.11 5.20
CA THR A 297 -18.46 -1.14 5.02
C THR A 297 -18.73 -0.35 6.31
N ASN A 298 -19.01 -1.01 7.44
CA ASN A 298 -19.30 -0.34 8.71
C ASN A 298 -18.12 0.50 9.20
N PHE A 299 -16.90 -0.02 9.09
CA PHE A 299 -15.68 0.68 9.42
C PHE A 299 -15.51 1.97 8.61
N LEU A 300 -15.77 1.90 7.30
CA LEU A 300 -15.69 3.06 6.41
C LEU A 300 -16.81 4.07 6.69
N ILE A 301 -18.05 3.63 6.97
CA ILE A 301 -19.18 4.50 7.34
C ILE A 301 -18.86 5.29 8.61
N ARG A 302 -18.46 4.62 9.69
CA ARG A 302 -18.14 5.29 10.97
C ARG A 302 -17.04 6.33 10.82
N SER A 303 -16.05 6.01 10.01
CA SER A 303 -14.97 6.92 9.71
C SER A 303 -15.42 8.13 8.90
N GLN A 304 -16.42 7.96 8.03
CA GLN A 304 -17.02 9.05 7.25
C GLN A 304 -17.89 9.95 8.13
N CYS A 305 -18.74 9.37 8.98
CA CYS A 305 -19.56 10.14 9.93
C CYS A 305 -18.70 11.02 10.85
N LYS A 306 -17.56 10.51 11.33
CA LYS A 306 -16.62 11.32 12.13
C LYS A 306 -15.98 12.47 11.34
N LEU A 307 -15.65 12.28 10.06
CA LEU A 307 -15.16 13.37 9.22
C LEU A 307 -16.23 14.46 9.02
N GLU A 308 -17.50 14.06 8.97
CA GLU A 308 -18.65 14.96 8.89
C GLU A 308 -18.90 15.69 10.23
N GLU A 309 -18.78 15.01 11.38
CA GLU A 309 -18.86 15.58 12.73
C GLU A 309 -17.74 16.58 13.03
N LEU A 310 -16.53 16.34 12.50
CA LEU A 310 -15.38 17.26 12.58
C LEU A 310 -15.49 18.46 11.59
N GLY A 311 -16.64 18.62 10.91
CA GLY A 311 -16.89 19.70 9.95
C GLY A 311 -16.06 19.61 8.67
N ASN A 312 -15.52 18.44 8.31
CA ASN A 312 -14.44 18.35 7.33
C ASN A 312 -14.55 17.20 6.31
N PRO A 313 -15.52 17.25 5.38
CA PRO A 313 -15.18 16.69 4.06
C PRO A 313 -15.75 17.42 2.84
N ARG A 314 -16.71 18.35 2.97
CA ARG A 314 -17.48 18.88 1.82
C ARG A 314 -17.59 20.41 1.74
N GLU A 315 -17.51 21.14 2.85
CA GLU A 315 -17.61 22.62 2.80
C GLU A 315 -16.39 23.29 2.13
N ALA A 316 -15.21 22.68 2.19
CA ALA A 316 -14.02 23.17 1.48
C ALA A 316 -13.99 22.77 -0.02
N LEU A 317 -14.64 21.65 -0.39
CA LEU A 317 -14.76 21.26 -1.80
C LEU A 317 -15.85 22.08 -2.52
N ILE A 318 -16.96 22.39 -1.85
CA ILE A 318 -18.02 23.27 -2.37
C ILE A 318 -17.50 24.70 -2.62
N ARG A 319 -16.60 25.22 -1.76
CA ARG A 319 -15.95 26.53 -2.01
C ARG A 319 -15.02 26.54 -3.24
N ARG A 320 -14.55 25.38 -3.72
CA ARG A 320 -13.73 25.30 -4.95
C ARG A 320 -14.57 25.26 -6.22
N GLU A 321 -15.76 24.67 -6.19
CA GLU A 321 -16.72 24.78 -7.31
C GLU A 321 -17.22 26.23 -7.42
N ASP A 322 -17.53 26.89 -6.30
CA ASP A 322 -17.90 28.32 -6.29
C ASP A 322 -16.79 29.27 -6.75
N LEU A 323 -15.51 28.96 -6.47
CA LEU A 323 -14.38 29.77 -6.96
C LEU A 323 -14.03 29.49 -8.42
N HIS A 324 -14.28 28.27 -8.93
CA HIS A 324 -14.09 27.97 -10.35
C HIS A 324 -15.23 28.53 -11.22
N GLN A 325 -16.47 28.59 -10.72
CA GLN A 325 -17.57 29.26 -11.41
C GLN A 325 -17.43 30.80 -11.37
N LYS A 326 -17.03 31.39 -10.23
CA LYS A 326 -16.81 32.85 -10.10
C LYS A 326 -15.55 33.37 -10.81
N ALA A 327 -14.62 32.49 -11.19
CA ALA A 327 -13.49 32.88 -12.05
C ALA A 327 -13.85 32.90 -13.55
N ILE A 328 -15.04 32.37 -13.91
CA ILE A 328 -15.52 32.28 -15.30
C ILE A 328 -16.63 33.32 -15.58
N SER A 329 -17.23 33.90 -14.53
CA SER A 329 -18.18 35.01 -14.67
C SER A 329 -17.82 36.17 -13.73
N SER A 330 -17.91 37.39 -14.26
CA SER A 330 -17.72 38.68 -13.59
C SER A 330 -16.28 39.19 -13.43
N GLU A 331 -15.95 40.11 -14.34
CA GLU A 331 -15.11 41.27 -14.07
C GLU A 331 -15.47 41.95 -12.73
N ALA A 332 -14.43 42.43 -12.05
CA ALA A 332 -14.42 43.49 -11.04
C ALA A 332 -15.45 43.44 -9.90
N VAL A 333 -15.03 43.11 -8.67
CA VAL A 333 -15.49 43.81 -7.44
C VAL A 333 -14.42 43.67 -6.32
N ASN A 334 -14.07 44.82 -5.75
CA ASN A 334 -13.22 45.05 -4.55
C ASN A 334 -13.96 44.60 -3.25
N ILE A 335 -13.40 44.76 -2.03
CA ILE A 335 -14.03 44.65 -0.64
C ILE A 335 -13.47 43.47 0.23
N PRO A 336 -13.29 43.58 1.58
CA PRO A 336 -12.03 43.89 2.24
C PRO A 336 -11.62 42.85 3.32
N SER A 337 -10.60 43.16 4.13
CA SER A 337 -10.08 42.33 5.23
C SER A 337 -11.11 41.95 6.30
N VAL A 338 -11.13 40.68 6.71
CA VAL A 338 -11.75 40.25 7.98
C VAL A 338 -10.83 39.27 8.72
N ARG A 339 -10.44 39.67 9.94
CA ARG A 339 -9.78 38.85 10.98
C ARG A 339 -10.84 38.08 11.78
N VAL A 340 -10.58 36.82 12.16
CA VAL A 340 -11.08 36.13 13.38
C VAL A 340 -10.13 34.94 13.64
N ALA A 341 -9.34 34.80 14.72
CA ALA A 341 -9.56 34.73 16.17
C ALA A 341 -10.07 33.35 16.69
N TYR A 342 -9.14 32.66 17.37
CA TYR A 342 -9.17 31.40 18.14
C TYR A 342 -9.41 30.07 17.41
#